data_AF-A0A9E6CNW6-F1
#
_entry.id   AF-A0A9E6CNW6-F1
#
_cell.length_a   1.000
_cell.length_b   1.000
_cell.length_c   1.000
_cell.angle_alpha   90.00
_cell.angle_beta   90.00
_cell.angle_gamma   90.00
#
_symmetry.space_group_name_H-M   'P 1'
#
loop_
_entity.id
_entity.type
_entity.pdbx_description
1 polymer ?
#
loop_
_entity_poly.entity_id
_entity_poly.type
_entity_poly.pdbx_seq_one_letter_code
_entity_poly.pdbx_strand_id
1 'polypeptide(L)'
;MKYLAIAILTISLFLPSNSAFAAFTFGDSYANEIIENVQSADSVEFELDADILVKKHSDGERIFQIDTSASGSSTGINTADEMTAIDAAYNTQSEDSTVSKSGKAIRTMDRIYFTDDADGKWYFMELQDTSEYQQISSGVDSVLEDFTFDAFVITNILDNTTVDGTTMSRFEYTVDSEKFIDLVKKSGEFTDEDISEIKSYIENNVELTGEIWIDTEAMLPYKITAHGTVNDEENDIDIAVNVDLTFTSFNKRLNIQEPKDAIDVMAQYRDDDGDGLLNGREEFYGSDPTNPDTDGDGFNDGLEVRNGFNPISTGQLDSDNDSLGDHDEMVLWHTNRYRADSDYDGYNDAVEIRYLYNPNGTGALDADRDGVSDHDEMFVWHTNRFKSDTDGDGYSDATEIRYGYNPNGVGRI
;
A
#
# COMPACT_ATOMS: atom_id res chain seq x y z
N MET A 1 -2.07 0.35 -5.87
CA MET A 1 -0.85 -0.49 -5.79
C MET A 1 -0.23 -0.18 -4.45
N LYS A 2 -0.53 -0.95 -3.39
CA LYS A 2 -0.05 -2.33 -3.12
C LYS A 2 1.45 -2.42 -2.75
N TYR A 3 2.09 -1.30 -2.45
CA TYR A 3 3.28 -1.31 -1.61
C TYR A 3 2.83 -1.71 -0.20
N LEU A 4 3.53 -2.62 0.50
CA LEU A 4 3.27 -2.95 1.92
C LEU A 4 1.94 -3.67 2.28
N ALA A 5 1.63 -4.93 1.98
CA ALA A 5 2.27 -6.17 2.39
C ALA A 5 3.80 -6.12 2.62
N ILE A 6 4.28 -5.42 3.65
CA ILE A 6 5.71 -5.32 4.01
C ILE A 6 5.81 -6.03 5.34
N ALA A 7 6.36 -7.23 5.24
CA ALA A 7 6.34 -8.27 6.24
C ALA A 7 4.89 -8.72 6.52
N ILE A 8 4.69 -10.00 6.83
CA ILE A 8 3.85 -10.36 7.98
C ILE A 8 3.89 -9.18 8.96
N LEU A 9 2.75 -8.62 9.38
CA LEU A 9 2.64 -7.95 10.66
C LEU A 9 3.61 -8.61 11.63
N THR A 10 4.79 -7.99 11.73
CA THR A 10 5.99 -8.30 12.50
C THR A 10 5.80 -9.54 13.32
N ILE A 11 6.49 -10.68 13.15
CA ILE A 11 6.26 -11.98 13.84
C ILE A 11 6.08 -11.85 15.38
N SER A 12 5.03 -11.19 15.88
CA SER A 12 5.15 -10.20 16.97
C SER A 12 6.06 -8.99 16.63
N LEU A 13 5.63 -7.74 16.87
CA LEU A 13 6.48 -6.52 16.84
C LEU A 13 7.58 -6.53 17.93
N PHE A 14 7.87 -7.69 18.50
CA PHE A 14 8.07 -7.87 19.93
C PHE A 14 8.71 -9.20 20.27
N LEU A 15 10.02 -9.17 20.39
CA LEU A 15 10.49 -9.56 21.71
C LEU A 15 11.01 -8.26 22.34
N PRO A 16 10.32 -7.62 23.32
CA PRO A 16 9.08 -8.02 24.00
C PRO A 16 8.07 -6.88 24.36
N SER A 17 6.81 -7.27 24.59
CA SER A 17 6.26 -7.24 25.95
C SER A 17 5.20 -8.34 26.05
N ASN A 18 5.41 -9.51 26.63
CA ASN A 18 6.36 -9.96 27.62
C ASN A 18 6.99 -11.26 27.13
N SER A 19 8.29 -11.20 26.79
CA SER A 19 9.27 -12.31 26.84
C SER A 19 8.85 -13.68 26.36
N ALA A 20 9.41 -14.04 25.20
CA ALA A 20 9.41 -15.34 24.54
C ALA A 20 8.63 -16.42 25.27
N PHE A 21 7.45 -16.69 24.72
CA PHE A 21 7.12 -17.97 24.11
C PHE A 21 7.42 -19.28 24.87
N ALA A 22 7.70 -19.29 26.18
CA ALA A 22 7.87 -20.50 26.97
C ALA A 22 7.45 -20.30 28.43
N ALA A 23 6.21 -20.68 28.74
CA ALA A 23 5.83 -21.05 30.10
C ALA A 23 4.93 -22.28 30.04
N PHE A 24 5.51 -23.45 30.21
CA PHE A 24 5.15 -24.50 31.17
C PHE A 24 6.05 -25.71 30.83
N THR A 25 6.75 -26.32 31.78
CA THR A 25 6.49 -27.69 32.27
C THR A 25 7.29 -28.01 33.52
N PHE A 26 7.97 -27.00 34.05
CA PHE A 26 8.79 -27.13 35.23
C PHE A 26 8.16 -26.18 36.25
N GLY A 27 7.84 -26.67 37.45
CA GLY A 27 7.08 -25.90 38.45
C GLY A 27 7.59 -24.46 38.61
N ASP A 28 6.69 -23.54 39.02
CA ASP A 28 6.78 -22.07 38.97
C ASP A 28 8.18 -21.41 38.87
N SER A 29 9.20 -21.92 39.58
CA SER A 29 10.57 -21.40 39.54
C SER A 29 11.23 -21.43 38.15
N TYR A 30 11.05 -22.50 37.37
CA TYR A 30 11.78 -22.67 36.11
C TYR A 30 11.13 -21.92 34.94
N ALA A 31 9.80 -21.80 34.95
CA ALA A 31 9.08 -20.93 34.00
C ALA A 31 9.49 -19.46 34.18
N ASN A 32 9.60 -19.00 35.43
CA ASN A 32 10.08 -17.65 35.73
C ASN A 32 11.53 -17.44 35.27
N GLU A 33 12.40 -18.43 35.44
CA GLU A 33 13.81 -18.33 35.01
C GLU A 33 13.95 -18.21 33.49
N ILE A 34 13.17 -18.97 32.71
CA ILE A 34 13.17 -18.85 31.24
C ILE A 34 12.69 -17.45 30.81
N ILE A 35 11.60 -16.99 31.41
CA ILE A 35 11.05 -15.65 31.18
C ILE A 35 12.11 -14.59 31.49
N GLU A 36 12.73 -14.63 32.67
CA GLU A 36 13.77 -13.70 33.09
C GLU A 36 14.97 -13.72 32.15
N ASN A 37 15.44 -14.90 31.74
CA ASN A 37 16.59 -15.03 30.84
C ASN A 37 16.30 -14.40 29.48
N VAL A 38 15.11 -14.60 28.93
CA VAL A 38 14.68 -13.94 27.69
C VAL A 38 14.53 -12.43 27.89
N GLN A 39 13.89 -11.98 28.98
CA GLN A 39 13.75 -10.56 29.33
C GLN A 39 15.06 -9.86 29.63
N SER A 40 16.13 -10.63 29.80
CA SER A 40 17.49 -10.14 30.03
C SER A 40 18.38 -10.31 28.80
N ALA A 41 17.86 -10.78 27.68
CA ALA A 41 18.63 -10.90 26.45
C ALA A 41 18.79 -9.52 25.78
N ASP A 42 20.01 -9.06 25.54
CA ASP A 42 20.29 -7.82 24.81
C ASP A 42 20.09 -7.96 23.29
N SER A 43 20.17 -9.19 22.76
CA SER A 43 19.97 -9.46 21.33
C SER A 43 19.53 -10.89 21.06
N VAL A 44 18.88 -11.11 19.92
CA VAL A 44 18.47 -12.44 19.43
C VAL A 44 18.63 -12.55 17.90
N GLU A 45 19.09 -13.69 17.40
CA GLU A 45 19.03 -14.10 15.99
C GLU A 45 17.99 -15.22 15.84
N PHE A 46 17.16 -15.13 14.80
CA PHE A 46 16.08 -16.08 14.54
C PHE A 46 15.90 -16.40 13.05
N GLU A 47 15.28 -17.54 12.79
CA GLU A 47 14.83 -18.00 11.48
C GLU A 47 13.38 -18.49 11.61
N LEU A 48 12.49 -17.98 10.76
CA LEU A 48 11.10 -18.40 10.62
C LEU A 48 10.92 -19.07 9.26
N ASP A 49 10.25 -20.21 9.27
CA ASP A 49 9.70 -20.86 8.09
C ASP A 49 8.19 -21.11 8.33
N ALA A 50 7.35 -20.66 7.41
CA ALA A 50 5.90 -20.73 7.55
C ALA A 50 5.22 -21.05 6.21
N ASP A 51 4.42 -22.10 6.19
CA ASP A 51 3.63 -22.54 5.05
C ASP A 51 2.15 -22.64 5.44
N ILE A 52 1.30 -21.96 4.67
CA ILE A 52 -0.16 -22.04 4.78
C ILE A 52 -0.70 -22.48 3.43
N LEU A 53 -1.46 -23.57 3.44
CA LEU A 53 -1.99 -24.20 2.24
C LEU A 53 -3.49 -24.44 2.37
N VAL A 54 -4.26 -23.96 1.39
CA VAL A 54 -5.71 -24.16 1.31
C VAL A 54 -6.04 -24.87 -0.01
N LYS A 55 -6.74 -25.99 0.10
CA LYS A 55 -7.11 -26.86 -1.03
C LYS A 55 -8.59 -27.16 -1.02
N LYS A 56 -9.14 -27.37 -2.22
CA LYS A 56 -10.50 -27.85 -2.40
C LYS A 56 -10.51 -29.36 -2.66
N HIS A 57 -11.40 -30.08 -1.99
CA HIS A 57 -11.37 -31.54 -1.93
C HIS A 57 -12.00 -32.22 -3.17
N SER A 58 -13.07 -31.67 -3.75
CA SER A 58 -13.86 -32.33 -4.82
C SER A 58 -13.23 -32.32 -6.22
N ASP A 59 -12.31 -31.39 -6.50
CA ASP A 59 -11.58 -31.28 -7.76
C ASP A 59 -10.04 -31.37 -7.58
N GLY A 60 -9.54 -31.31 -6.34
CA GLY A 60 -8.13 -31.26 -6.03
C GLY A 60 -7.47 -29.94 -6.43
N GLU A 61 -8.27 -28.91 -6.71
CA GLU A 61 -7.81 -27.58 -7.06
C GLU A 61 -7.25 -26.87 -5.82
N ARG A 62 -6.12 -26.19 -5.99
CA ARG A 62 -5.55 -25.33 -4.95
C ARG A 62 -6.19 -23.95 -5.09
N ILE A 63 -6.67 -23.40 -3.97
CA ILE A 63 -7.23 -22.04 -3.94
C ILE A 63 -6.16 -21.05 -3.51
N PHE A 64 -5.32 -21.46 -2.55
CA PHE A 64 -4.31 -20.60 -1.96
C PHE A 64 -3.12 -21.37 -1.40
N GLN A 65 -1.91 -20.84 -1.61
CA GLN A 65 -0.72 -21.21 -0.86
C GLN A 65 0.10 -19.95 -0.56
N ILE A 66 0.59 -19.85 0.68
CA ILE A 66 1.64 -18.92 1.10
C ILE A 66 2.81 -19.76 1.62
N ASP A 67 3.97 -19.57 1.00
CA ASP A 67 5.26 -19.99 1.55
C ASP A 67 6.01 -18.72 1.96
N THR A 68 6.35 -18.62 3.24
CA THR A 68 7.11 -17.51 3.80
C THR A 68 8.31 -17.99 4.61
N SER A 69 9.49 -17.56 4.20
CA SER A 69 10.69 -17.70 5.00
C SER A 69 11.21 -16.32 5.39
N ALA A 70 11.63 -16.19 6.64
CA ALA A 70 12.28 -15.00 7.15
C ALA A 70 13.46 -15.37 8.05
N SER A 71 14.54 -14.61 7.97
CA SER A 71 15.60 -14.65 8.98
C SER A 71 15.80 -13.25 9.49
N GLY A 72 16.14 -13.12 10.77
CA GLY A 72 16.33 -11.80 11.33
C GLY A 72 17.13 -11.79 12.60
N SER A 73 17.51 -10.58 12.99
CA SER A 73 18.24 -10.32 14.22
C SER A 73 17.72 -9.05 14.87
N SER A 74 17.72 -9.02 16.20
CA SER A 74 17.25 -7.90 17.00
C SER A 74 18.28 -7.54 18.08
N THR A 75 18.41 -6.25 18.37
CA THR A 75 19.26 -5.67 19.43
C THR A 75 18.45 -4.75 20.32
N GLY A 76 18.79 -4.62 21.61
CA GLY A 76 18.14 -3.68 22.54
C GLY A 76 16.82 -4.17 23.13
N ILE A 77 16.66 -5.49 23.29
CA ILE A 77 15.40 -6.14 23.75
C ILE A 77 15.03 -5.78 25.20
N ASN A 78 15.97 -5.29 26.02
CA ASN A 78 15.82 -5.16 27.49
C ASN A 78 15.42 -3.79 28.02
N THR A 79 15.28 -2.77 27.18
CA THR A 79 15.15 -1.40 27.64
C THR A 79 13.92 -0.75 27.04
N ALA A 80 12.90 -0.56 27.88
CA ALA A 80 11.69 0.21 27.53
C ALA A 80 12.00 1.62 26.97
N ASP A 81 13.23 2.11 27.17
CA ASP A 81 13.70 3.43 26.76
C ASP A 81 14.84 3.42 25.71
N GLU A 82 15.36 2.25 25.28
CA GLU A 82 16.39 2.20 24.21
C GLU A 82 16.03 1.20 23.10
N MET A 83 15.69 1.76 21.93
CA MET A 83 16.17 1.34 20.61
C MET A 83 16.21 -0.15 20.25
N THR A 84 15.16 -0.66 19.59
CA THR A 84 15.25 -1.95 18.89
C THR A 84 15.64 -1.74 17.43
N ALA A 85 16.87 -2.09 17.07
CA ALA A 85 17.26 -2.19 15.67
C ALA A 85 17.10 -3.64 15.18
N ILE A 86 16.44 -3.82 14.03
CA ILE A 86 16.13 -5.13 13.44
C ILE A 86 16.74 -5.20 12.05
N ASP A 87 17.38 -6.32 11.69
CA ASP A 87 17.77 -6.67 10.32
C ASP A 87 17.09 -7.97 9.96
N ALA A 88 16.32 -7.99 8.86
CA ALA A 88 15.58 -9.15 8.41
C ALA A 88 15.68 -9.35 6.90
N ALA A 89 15.76 -10.60 6.46
CA ALA A 89 15.55 -11.00 5.08
C ALA A 89 14.25 -11.81 5.01
N TYR A 90 13.44 -11.58 3.98
CA TYR A 90 12.19 -12.30 3.78
C TYR A 90 12.00 -12.72 2.34
N ASN A 91 11.24 -13.81 2.15
CA ASN A 91 10.78 -14.28 0.86
C ASN A 91 9.35 -14.80 1.04
N THR A 92 8.42 -14.29 0.23
CA THR A 92 7.03 -14.74 0.20
C THR A 92 6.64 -15.13 -1.22
N GLN A 93 5.98 -16.26 -1.37
CA GLN A 93 5.51 -16.77 -2.66
C GLN A 93 4.06 -17.24 -2.55
N SER A 94 3.26 -16.87 -3.56
CA SER A 94 1.92 -17.43 -3.77
C SER A 94 1.80 -18.03 -5.16
N GLU A 95 1.41 -19.31 -5.24
CA GLU A 95 1.32 -20.04 -6.51
C GLU A 95 0.01 -19.76 -7.28
N ASP A 96 -1.06 -19.29 -6.62
CA ASP A 96 -2.39 -19.21 -7.23
C ASP A 96 -2.73 -17.88 -7.92
N SER A 97 -1.96 -16.80 -7.70
CA SER A 97 -1.85 -15.68 -8.66
C SER A 97 -0.87 -14.57 -8.24
N THR A 98 0.28 -14.55 -8.93
CA THR A 98 1.04 -13.36 -9.37
C THR A 98 1.97 -12.60 -8.42
N VAL A 99 2.09 -12.96 -7.13
CA VAL A 99 2.97 -12.20 -6.21
C VAL A 99 4.07 -13.09 -5.63
N SER A 100 5.30 -12.81 -6.05
CA SER A 100 6.52 -13.24 -5.36
C SER A 100 7.25 -11.97 -4.94
N LYS A 101 7.50 -11.83 -3.63
CA LYS A 101 8.25 -10.70 -3.07
C LYS A 101 9.40 -11.25 -2.24
N SER A 102 10.58 -10.73 -2.48
CA SER A 102 11.74 -10.98 -1.63
C SER A 102 12.46 -9.67 -1.40
N GLY A 103 13.09 -9.56 -0.23
CA GLY A 103 13.79 -8.36 0.14
C GLY A 103 14.44 -8.44 1.50
N LYS A 104 15.03 -7.31 1.87
CA LYS A 104 15.61 -7.07 3.19
C LYS A 104 14.89 -5.91 3.84
N ALA A 105 14.85 -5.91 5.16
CA ALA A 105 14.30 -4.84 5.94
C ALA A 105 15.23 -4.52 7.12
N ILE A 106 15.40 -3.23 7.39
CA ILE A 106 16.06 -2.75 8.60
C ILE A 106 15.08 -1.83 9.33
N ARG A 107 14.86 -2.04 10.62
CA ARG A 107 14.09 -1.10 11.46
C ARG A 107 15.01 -0.39 12.42
N THR A 108 14.85 0.92 12.57
CA THR A 108 15.49 1.78 13.58
C THR A 108 14.40 2.42 14.47
N MET A 109 14.76 3.36 15.36
CA MET A 109 13.77 4.07 16.21
C MET A 109 12.70 4.80 15.42
N ASP A 110 13.12 5.40 14.34
CA ASP A 110 12.42 6.45 13.63
C ASP A 110 12.14 6.05 12.20
N ARG A 111 12.71 4.95 11.70
CA ARG A 111 12.59 4.56 10.30
C ARG A 111 12.45 3.05 10.11
N ILE A 112 11.78 2.70 9.02
CA ILE A 112 11.83 1.35 8.43
C ILE A 112 12.47 1.50 7.06
N TYR A 113 13.59 0.81 6.85
CA TYR A 113 14.25 0.63 5.58
C TYR A 113 13.85 -0.70 4.99
N PHE A 114 13.68 -0.77 3.67
CA PHE A 114 13.37 -2.02 2.98
C PHE A 114 13.90 -2.03 1.56
N THR A 115 14.10 -3.21 0.98
CA THR A 115 14.43 -3.40 -0.43
C THR A 115 13.31 -4.11 -1.16
N ASP A 116 13.13 -3.77 -2.43
CA ASP A 116 12.49 -4.65 -3.39
C ASP A 116 13.60 -5.33 -4.21
N ASP A 117 13.75 -6.65 -4.12
CA ASP A 117 14.79 -7.37 -4.86
C ASP A 117 14.65 -7.20 -6.40
N ALA A 118 13.47 -6.76 -6.88
CA ALA A 118 13.26 -6.46 -8.29
C ALA A 118 14.10 -5.28 -8.79
N ASP A 119 14.36 -4.27 -7.96
CA ASP A 119 15.16 -3.09 -8.32
C ASP A 119 16.46 -2.94 -7.54
N GLY A 120 16.62 -3.68 -6.44
CA GLY A 120 17.81 -3.72 -5.60
C GLY A 120 18.09 -2.41 -4.86
N LYS A 121 17.13 -1.48 -4.79
CA LYS A 121 17.27 -0.21 -4.10
C LYS A 121 16.77 -0.30 -2.67
N TRP A 122 17.32 0.57 -1.82
CA TRP A 122 16.80 0.79 -0.48
C TRP A 122 15.77 1.91 -0.50
N TYR A 123 14.70 1.67 0.21
CA TYR A 123 13.63 2.61 0.48
C TYR A 123 13.55 2.82 1.98
N PHE A 124 13.07 3.97 2.44
CA PHE A 124 12.76 4.18 3.84
C PHE A 124 11.47 4.95 4.04
N MET A 125 10.87 4.75 5.21
CA MET A 125 9.74 5.50 5.75
C MET A 125 10.08 5.97 7.15
N GLU A 126 9.66 7.18 7.50
CA GLU A 126 9.73 7.64 8.88
C GLU A 126 8.51 7.15 9.68
N LEU A 127 8.73 6.74 10.92
CA LEU A 127 7.70 6.23 11.84
C LEU A 127 6.87 7.35 12.47
N GLN A 128 7.32 8.61 12.43
CA GLN A 128 6.63 9.76 13.03
C GLN A 128 5.51 10.35 12.16
N ASP A 129 5.47 10.02 10.85
CA ASP A 129 4.57 10.65 9.88
C ASP A 129 3.17 10.02 9.77
N THR A 130 2.86 8.99 10.56
CA THR A 130 1.52 8.41 10.54
C THR A 130 0.78 8.72 11.84
N SER A 131 -0.25 9.55 11.74
CA SER A 131 -1.35 9.55 12.71
C SER A 131 -1.97 8.14 12.88
N GLU A 132 -1.67 7.21 11.96
CA GLU A 132 -1.91 5.78 12.06
C GLU A 132 -0.92 5.03 12.97
N TYR A 133 0.34 5.48 13.17
CA TYR A 133 1.28 4.83 14.10
C TYR A 133 0.78 4.87 15.55
N GLN A 134 0.05 5.91 15.98
CA GLN A 134 -0.56 5.89 17.32
C GLN A 134 -1.74 4.90 17.42
N GLN A 135 -2.47 4.66 16.33
CA GLN A 135 -3.52 3.64 16.30
C GLN A 135 -2.93 2.22 16.21
N ILE A 136 -1.87 2.05 15.40
CA ILE A 136 -1.13 0.80 15.27
C ILE A 136 -0.40 0.50 16.57
N SER A 137 0.33 1.44 17.20
CA SER A 137 1.06 1.21 18.46
C SER A 137 0.11 0.90 19.62
N SER A 138 -1.03 1.59 19.73
CA SER A 138 -2.04 1.27 20.75
C SER A 138 -2.71 -0.09 20.50
N GLY A 139 -2.89 -0.47 19.22
CA GLY A 139 -3.32 -1.80 18.83
C GLY A 139 -2.26 -2.87 19.14
N VAL A 140 -1.00 -2.57 18.88
CA VAL A 140 0.18 -3.44 19.00
C VAL A 140 0.53 -3.68 20.49
N ASP A 141 0.40 -2.68 21.36
CA ASP A 141 0.45 -2.84 22.82
C ASP A 141 -0.74 -3.68 23.34
N SER A 142 -1.94 -3.50 22.78
CA SER A 142 -3.10 -4.34 23.14
C SER A 142 -3.01 -5.78 22.60
N VAL A 143 -2.37 -5.99 21.46
CA VAL A 143 -2.14 -7.29 20.81
C VAL A 143 -1.22 -8.17 21.65
N LEU A 144 -0.23 -7.56 22.29
CA LEU A 144 0.69 -8.22 23.20
C LEU A 144 0.09 -8.56 24.56
N GLU A 145 -0.77 -7.68 25.07
CA GLU A 145 -1.55 -7.95 26.28
C GLU A 145 -2.57 -9.08 26.05
N ASP A 146 -3.10 -9.21 24.82
CA ASP A 146 -4.00 -10.30 24.42
C ASP A 146 -3.26 -11.60 24.04
N PHE A 147 -1.99 -11.52 23.66
CA PHE A 147 -1.09 -12.67 23.47
C PHE A 147 -0.57 -13.19 24.83
N THR A 148 -1.46 -13.28 25.81
CA THR A 148 -1.18 -13.99 27.06
C THR A 148 -1.29 -15.49 26.80
N PHE A 149 -0.31 -16.22 27.33
CA PHE A 149 -0.07 -17.67 27.24
C PHE A 149 -1.25 -18.59 27.56
N ASP A 150 -2.41 -18.04 27.92
CA ASP A 150 -3.69 -18.73 27.96
C ASP A 150 -4.07 -19.39 26.62
N ALA A 151 -3.34 -19.12 25.54
CA ALA A 151 -3.51 -19.77 24.23
C ALA A 151 -2.87 -21.17 24.12
N PHE A 152 -1.82 -21.46 24.89
CA PHE A 152 -1.00 -22.67 24.73
C PHE A 152 -1.24 -23.63 25.90
N VAL A 153 -1.70 -24.85 25.61
CA VAL A 153 -1.96 -25.86 26.63
C VAL A 153 -1.02 -27.05 26.42
N ILE A 154 -0.10 -27.27 27.35
CA ILE A 154 0.83 -28.40 27.26
C ILE A 154 0.09 -29.70 27.48
N THR A 155 0.19 -30.57 26.50
CA THR A 155 -0.42 -31.90 26.50
C THR A 155 0.55 -32.94 27.02
N ASN A 156 1.85 -32.81 26.73
CA ASN A 156 2.82 -33.85 27.05
C ASN A 156 4.27 -33.35 27.19
N ILE A 157 5.06 -34.07 28.01
CA ILE A 157 6.52 -33.96 28.04
C ILE A 157 7.06 -35.09 27.18
N LEU A 158 7.82 -34.76 26.13
CA LEU A 158 8.26 -35.73 25.14
C LEU A 158 9.54 -36.44 25.57
N ASP A 159 10.68 -35.78 25.41
CA ASP A 159 12.00 -36.32 25.70
C ASP A 159 13.07 -35.23 25.87
N ASN A 160 14.28 -35.66 26.21
CA ASN A 160 15.47 -34.83 26.09
C ASN A 160 16.26 -35.29 24.87
N THR A 161 16.68 -34.33 24.05
CA THR A 161 17.50 -34.55 22.85
C THR A 161 18.77 -33.71 22.91
N THR A 162 19.71 -33.95 22.00
CA THR A 162 20.92 -33.14 21.88
C THR A 162 21.00 -32.55 20.48
N VAL A 163 21.13 -31.22 20.40
CA VAL A 163 21.28 -30.47 19.16
C VAL A 163 22.61 -29.71 19.25
N ASP A 164 23.53 -29.96 18.32
CA ASP A 164 24.85 -29.32 18.27
C ASP A 164 25.65 -29.33 19.58
N GLY A 165 25.43 -30.36 20.41
CA GLY A 165 26.10 -30.53 21.70
C GLY A 165 25.35 -29.95 22.90
N THR A 166 24.28 -29.19 22.68
CA THR A 166 23.40 -28.66 23.71
C THR A 166 22.26 -29.62 24.01
N THR A 167 21.96 -29.85 25.29
CA THR A 167 20.85 -30.73 25.70
C THR A 167 19.56 -29.92 25.75
N MET A 168 18.56 -30.36 24.98
CA MET A 168 17.26 -29.73 24.85
C MET A 168 16.17 -30.60 25.48
N SER A 169 15.20 -30.00 26.16
CA SER A 169 13.96 -30.66 26.56
C SER A 169 12.83 -30.30 25.58
N ARG A 170 12.04 -31.30 25.18
CA ARG A 170 10.92 -31.15 24.23
C ARG A 170 9.57 -31.32 24.91
N PHE A 171 8.64 -30.45 24.55
CA PHE A 171 7.27 -30.42 25.07
C PHE A 171 6.27 -30.27 23.94
N GLU A 172 5.14 -30.96 24.06
CA GLU A 172 4.02 -30.87 23.13
C GLU A 172 2.93 -29.96 23.71
N TYR A 173 2.34 -29.11 22.89
CA TYR A 173 1.22 -28.25 23.27
C TYR A 173 0.12 -28.21 22.21
N THR A 174 -1.04 -27.68 22.59
CA THR A 174 -2.11 -27.24 21.68
C THR A 174 -2.28 -25.73 21.71
N VAL A 175 -2.76 -25.12 20.61
CA VAL A 175 -3.08 -23.69 20.50
C VAL A 175 -4.57 -23.49 20.32
N ASP A 176 -5.13 -22.52 21.04
CA ASP A 176 -6.51 -22.06 20.87
C ASP A 176 -6.76 -21.47 19.46
N SER A 177 -7.79 -21.98 18.79
CA SER A 177 -8.10 -21.68 17.38
C SER A 177 -8.64 -20.27 17.15
N GLU A 178 -9.38 -19.68 18.10
CA GLU A 178 -9.87 -18.30 17.99
C GLU A 178 -8.69 -17.31 18.03
N LYS A 179 -7.71 -17.60 18.89
CA LYS A 179 -6.50 -16.77 19.03
C LYS A 179 -5.56 -16.87 17.82
N PHE A 180 -5.48 -18.02 17.16
CA PHE A 180 -4.74 -18.16 15.90
C PHE A 180 -5.37 -17.35 14.77
N ILE A 181 -6.70 -17.32 14.66
CA ILE A 181 -7.41 -16.50 13.67
C ILE A 181 -7.09 -15.02 13.84
N ASP A 182 -7.01 -14.52 15.07
CA ASP A 182 -6.68 -13.12 15.30
C ASP A 182 -5.23 -12.78 14.92
N LEU A 183 -4.30 -13.74 14.94
CA LEU A 183 -2.97 -13.59 14.39
C LEU A 183 -3.00 -13.46 12.86
N VAL A 184 -3.76 -14.34 12.19
CA VAL A 184 -3.92 -14.35 10.72
C VAL A 184 -4.58 -13.05 10.23
N LYS A 185 -5.62 -12.56 10.93
CA LYS A 185 -6.26 -11.25 10.66
C LYS A 185 -5.30 -10.10 10.68
N LYS A 186 -4.47 -10.07 11.71
CA LYS A 186 -3.57 -8.96 11.95
C LYS A 186 -2.40 -8.99 10.97
N SER A 187 -2.11 -10.12 10.28
CA SER A 187 -1.09 -10.18 9.21
C SER A 187 -1.28 -9.16 8.09
N GLY A 188 -2.51 -8.66 7.87
CA GLY A 188 -2.83 -7.66 6.85
C GLY A 188 -2.79 -8.18 5.41
N GLU A 189 -2.47 -9.47 5.22
CA GLU A 189 -2.39 -10.14 3.92
C GLU A 189 -3.74 -10.67 3.43
N PHE A 190 -4.71 -10.77 4.35
CA PHE A 190 -6.05 -11.29 4.08
C PHE A 190 -7.05 -10.14 4.08
N THR A 191 -7.93 -10.11 3.09
CA THR A 191 -9.06 -9.19 3.11
C THR A 191 -10.00 -9.55 4.26
N ASP A 192 -10.83 -8.60 4.70
CA ASP A 192 -11.88 -8.89 5.69
C ASP A 192 -12.81 -10.02 5.24
N GLU A 193 -12.94 -10.24 3.92
CA GLU A 193 -13.68 -11.33 3.30
C GLU A 193 -12.94 -12.67 3.46
N ASP A 194 -11.65 -12.75 3.09
CA ASP A 194 -10.80 -13.95 3.29
C ASP A 194 -10.76 -14.34 4.77
N ILE A 195 -10.65 -13.36 5.66
CA ILE A 195 -10.68 -13.54 7.11
C ILE A 195 -12.01 -14.10 7.60
N SER A 196 -13.13 -13.57 7.11
CA SER A 196 -14.46 -14.03 7.50
C SER A 196 -14.72 -15.45 7.03
N GLU A 197 -14.21 -15.80 5.85
CA GLU A 197 -14.24 -17.13 5.27
C GLU A 197 -13.38 -18.12 6.09
N ILE A 198 -12.11 -17.80 6.34
CA ILE A 198 -11.21 -18.60 7.19
C ILE A 198 -11.79 -18.79 8.61
N LYS A 199 -12.37 -17.74 9.20
CA LYS A 199 -12.99 -17.79 10.53
C LYS A 199 -14.18 -18.74 10.58
N SER A 200 -15.00 -18.77 9.52
CA SER A 200 -16.13 -19.69 9.43
C SER A 200 -15.71 -21.17 9.41
N TYR A 201 -14.52 -21.46 8.86
CA TYR A 201 -13.95 -22.80 8.79
C TYR A 201 -13.26 -23.22 10.10
N ILE A 202 -12.62 -22.28 10.80
CA ILE A 202 -11.78 -22.57 11.97
C ILE A 202 -12.57 -22.67 13.29
N GLU A 203 -13.67 -21.93 13.46
CA GLU A 203 -14.47 -21.92 14.69
C GLU A 203 -15.05 -23.29 15.10
N ASN A 204 -15.10 -24.27 14.18
CA ASN A 204 -15.81 -25.53 14.42
C ASN A 204 -14.93 -26.77 14.62
N ASN A 205 -13.60 -26.79 14.40
CA ASN A 205 -12.85 -28.07 14.39
C ASN A 205 -11.30 -28.02 14.43
N VAL A 206 -10.63 -26.99 14.97
CA VAL A 206 -9.16 -26.90 14.85
C VAL A 206 -8.44 -27.09 16.18
N GLU A 207 -7.70 -28.21 16.29
CA GLU A 207 -6.60 -28.34 17.25
C GLU A 207 -5.30 -28.09 16.50
N LEU A 208 -4.71 -26.91 16.70
CA LEU A 208 -3.31 -26.69 16.32
C LEU A 208 -2.44 -27.33 17.39
N THR A 209 -1.48 -28.14 17.00
CA THR A 209 -0.50 -28.76 17.89
C THR A 209 0.89 -28.23 17.61
N GLY A 210 1.78 -28.30 18.57
CA GLY A 210 3.12 -27.77 18.42
C GLY A 210 4.11 -28.37 19.37
N GLU A 211 5.38 -28.16 19.09
CA GLU A 211 6.47 -28.52 19.98
C GLU A 211 7.27 -27.29 20.40
N ILE A 212 7.73 -27.27 21.65
CA ILE A 212 8.75 -26.33 22.11
C ILE A 212 9.99 -27.05 22.63
N TRP A 213 11.14 -26.55 22.21
CA TRP A 213 12.47 -27.08 22.51
C TRP A 213 13.23 -26.06 23.34
N ILE A 214 13.65 -26.44 24.54
CA ILE A 214 14.27 -25.54 25.52
C ILE A 214 15.67 -26.02 25.88
N ASP A 215 16.66 -25.14 25.81
CA ASP A 215 18.01 -25.39 26.31
C ASP A 215 17.97 -25.62 27.82
N THR A 216 18.40 -26.79 28.27
CA THR A 216 18.36 -27.19 29.68
C THR A 216 19.42 -26.54 30.56
N GLU A 217 20.44 -25.91 29.97
CA GLU A 217 21.49 -25.18 30.70
C GLU A 217 21.23 -23.68 30.66
N ALA A 218 21.01 -23.11 29.46
CA ALA A 218 20.76 -21.68 29.31
C ALA A 218 19.33 -21.27 29.68
N MET A 219 18.40 -22.23 29.74
CA MET A 219 16.97 -21.98 29.97
C MET A 219 16.41 -20.96 28.96
N LEU A 220 16.79 -21.13 27.69
CA LEU A 220 16.36 -20.30 26.56
C LEU A 220 15.67 -21.18 25.50
N PRO A 221 14.65 -20.65 24.79
CA PRO A 221 14.02 -21.39 23.71
C PRO A 221 14.98 -21.56 22.53
N TYR A 222 14.91 -22.73 21.89
CA TYR A 222 15.67 -23.05 20.68
C TYR A 222 14.77 -23.17 19.46
N LYS A 223 13.68 -23.94 19.56
CA LYS A 223 12.72 -24.13 18.47
C LYS A 223 11.30 -24.13 18.99
N ILE A 224 10.39 -23.55 18.22
CA ILE A 224 8.96 -23.56 18.45
C ILE A 224 8.27 -23.91 17.15
N THR A 225 7.35 -24.86 17.19
CA THR A 225 6.62 -25.29 16.01
C THR A 225 5.13 -25.21 16.23
N ALA A 226 4.36 -24.91 15.18
CA ALA A 226 2.91 -25.00 15.21
C ALA A 226 2.43 -25.61 13.90
N HIS A 227 1.68 -26.69 14.02
CA HIS A 227 1.14 -27.44 12.90
C HIS A 227 -0.34 -27.72 13.13
N GLY A 228 -1.11 -27.70 12.07
CA GLY A 228 -2.46 -28.21 12.15
C GLY A 228 -3.12 -28.30 10.79
N THR A 229 -4.16 -29.12 10.76
CA THR A 229 -4.97 -29.31 9.57
C THR A 229 -6.44 -29.13 9.94
N VAL A 230 -7.15 -28.36 9.14
CA VAL A 230 -8.59 -28.17 9.22
C VAL A 230 -9.18 -28.85 8.02
N ASN A 231 -10.07 -29.81 8.24
CA ASN A 231 -10.78 -30.47 7.16
C ASN A 231 -12.26 -30.12 7.32
N ASP A 232 -12.83 -29.48 6.31
CA ASP A 232 -14.25 -29.13 6.24
C ASP A 232 -14.90 -29.88 5.07
N GLU A 233 -15.50 -31.04 5.36
CA GLU A 233 -16.21 -31.84 4.36
C GLU A 233 -17.49 -31.15 3.84
N GLU A 234 -18.10 -30.23 4.60
CA GLU A 234 -19.33 -29.55 4.20
C GLU A 234 -19.04 -28.47 3.16
N ASN A 235 -17.95 -27.74 3.35
CA ASN A 235 -17.48 -26.70 2.42
C ASN A 235 -16.45 -27.22 1.42
N ASP A 236 -16.07 -28.49 1.51
CA ASP A 236 -15.16 -29.19 0.59
C ASP A 236 -13.75 -28.55 0.56
N ILE A 237 -13.23 -28.14 1.72
CA ILE A 237 -11.95 -27.41 1.86
C ILE A 237 -11.06 -28.07 2.93
N ASP A 238 -9.77 -28.19 2.61
CA ASP A 238 -8.70 -28.56 3.54
C ASP A 238 -7.74 -27.37 3.72
N ILE A 239 -7.43 -27.02 4.97
CA ILE A 239 -6.43 -26.01 5.35
C ILE A 239 -5.30 -26.72 6.08
N ALA A 240 -4.05 -26.47 5.71
CA ALA A 240 -2.87 -26.90 6.44
C ALA A 240 -2.03 -25.68 6.84
N VAL A 241 -1.61 -25.65 8.10
CA VAL A 241 -0.73 -24.62 8.67
C VAL A 241 0.53 -25.31 9.19
N ASN A 242 1.70 -24.81 8.81
CA ASN A 242 2.99 -25.22 9.34
C ASN A 242 3.82 -23.99 9.64
N VAL A 243 4.30 -23.87 10.87
CA VAL A 243 5.13 -22.76 11.32
C VAL A 243 6.29 -23.34 12.14
N ASP A 244 7.50 -22.96 11.78
CA ASP A 244 8.74 -23.34 12.45
C ASP A 244 9.55 -22.07 12.75
N LEU A 245 9.72 -21.76 14.03
CA LEU A 245 10.57 -20.66 14.50
C LEU A 245 11.78 -21.24 15.22
N THR A 246 12.97 -20.86 14.79
CA THR A 246 14.25 -21.29 15.36
C THR A 246 15.04 -20.08 15.87
N PHE A 247 15.55 -20.18 17.08
CA PHE A 247 16.45 -19.20 17.68
C PHE A 247 17.89 -19.73 17.59
N THR A 248 18.78 -18.96 16.99
CA THR A 248 20.13 -19.43 16.68
C THR A 248 21.19 -18.82 17.60
N SER A 249 20.96 -17.61 18.10
CA SER A 249 21.88 -16.93 19.02
C SER A 249 21.14 -15.97 19.95
N PHE A 250 21.56 -15.92 21.22
CA PHE A 250 21.20 -14.85 22.16
C PHE A 250 22.45 -14.07 22.57
N ASN A 251 22.30 -12.77 22.86
CA ASN A 251 23.35 -11.89 23.41
C ASN A 251 24.63 -11.75 22.56
N LYS A 252 24.51 -12.01 21.26
CA LYS A 252 25.59 -11.80 20.29
C LYS A 252 25.55 -10.37 19.79
N ARG A 253 26.71 -9.70 19.73
CA ARG A 253 26.80 -8.33 19.21
C ARG A 253 26.48 -8.33 17.71
N LEU A 254 25.44 -7.59 17.34
CA LEU A 254 25.04 -7.35 15.96
C LEU A 254 25.48 -5.94 15.56
N ASN A 255 25.78 -5.77 14.28
CA ASN A 255 26.22 -4.49 13.71
C ASN A 255 25.26 -4.08 12.60
N ILE A 256 24.26 -3.29 12.96
CA ILE A 256 23.24 -2.79 12.03
C ILE A 256 23.74 -1.46 11.44
N GLN A 257 23.68 -1.35 10.11
CA GLN A 257 24.12 -0.15 9.40
C GLN A 257 22.98 0.36 8.52
N GLU A 258 22.59 1.61 8.76
CA GLU A 258 21.59 2.28 7.92
C GLU A 258 22.08 2.43 6.47
N PRO A 259 21.24 2.11 5.48
CA PRO A 259 21.53 2.38 4.08
C PRO A 259 21.55 3.89 3.82
N LYS A 260 22.69 4.43 3.38
CA LYS A 260 22.89 5.87 3.15
C LYS A 260 22.14 6.42 1.93
N ASP A 261 21.90 5.57 0.94
CA ASP A 261 21.29 5.95 -0.34
C ASP A 261 19.82 5.50 -0.40
N ALA A 262 19.16 5.36 0.76
CA ALA A 262 17.76 4.98 0.83
C ALA A 262 16.84 6.11 0.32
N ILE A 263 15.83 5.74 -0.45
CA ILE A 263 14.84 6.67 -1.02
C ILE A 263 13.67 6.79 -0.06
N ASP A 264 13.34 8.02 0.34
CA ASP A 264 12.14 8.30 1.13
C ASP A 264 10.88 8.08 0.28
N VAL A 265 10.05 7.12 0.64
CA VAL A 265 8.84 6.80 -0.13
C VAL A 265 7.70 7.80 0.09
N MET A 266 7.77 8.60 1.16
CA MET A 266 6.73 9.58 1.50
C MET A 266 7.10 10.99 1.08
N ALA A 267 8.31 11.22 0.56
CA ALA A 267 8.77 12.57 0.19
C ALA A 267 7.81 13.32 -0.74
N GLN A 268 7.15 12.64 -1.67
CA GLN A 268 6.19 13.26 -2.61
C GLN A 268 4.84 13.63 -1.97
N TYR A 269 4.54 13.12 -0.78
CA TYR A 269 3.28 13.32 -0.05
C TYR A 269 3.43 14.28 1.15
N ARG A 270 4.63 14.78 1.40
CA ARG A 270 4.85 15.86 2.36
C ARG A 270 4.40 17.20 1.77
N ASP A 271 4.22 18.18 2.64
CA ASP A 271 3.89 19.58 2.38
C ASP A 271 4.81 20.37 3.32
N ASP A 272 6.07 20.53 2.91
CA ASP A 272 7.17 20.94 3.79
C ASP A 272 7.06 22.41 4.22
N ASP A 273 6.35 23.25 3.47
CA ASP A 273 6.10 24.65 3.81
C ASP A 273 4.67 24.95 4.30
N GLY A 274 3.76 23.97 4.22
CA GLY A 274 2.42 24.02 4.79
C GLY A 274 1.45 24.91 4.02
N ASP A 275 1.67 25.10 2.72
CA ASP A 275 0.88 25.98 1.86
C ASP A 275 -0.35 25.27 1.25
N GLY A 276 -0.41 23.94 1.36
CA GLY A 276 -1.46 23.07 0.86
C GLY A 276 -1.19 22.43 -0.50
N LEU A 277 0.00 22.60 -1.07
CA LEU A 277 0.53 21.87 -2.22
C LEU A 277 1.54 20.82 -1.72
N LEU A 278 1.38 19.57 -2.16
CA LEU A 278 2.33 18.52 -1.75
C LEU A 278 3.65 18.69 -2.51
N ASN A 279 4.79 18.39 -1.89
CA ASN A 279 6.14 18.41 -2.47
C ASN A 279 6.22 17.76 -3.86
N GLY A 280 5.55 16.61 -4.06
CA GLY A 280 5.54 15.93 -5.35
C GLY A 280 4.75 16.68 -6.43
N ARG A 281 3.75 17.47 -6.04
CA ARG A 281 3.05 18.40 -6.94
C ARG A 281 3.86 19.68 -7.16
N GLU A 282 4.58 20.15 -6.16
CA GLU A 282 5.45 21.30 -6.30
C GLU A 282 6.57 21.02 -7.30
N GLU A 283 7.21 19.86 -7.21
CA GLU A 283 8.18 19.40 -8.22
C GLU A 283 7.56 19.33 -9.63
N PHE A 284 6.28 18.90 -9.73
CA PHE A 284 5.55 18.85 -10.99
C PHE A 284 5.28 20.24 -11.59
N TYR A 285 4.85 21.20 -10.76
CA TYR A 285 4.56 22.58 -11.17
C TYR A 285 5.83 23.46 -11.22
N GLY A 286 6.96 22.95 -10.74
CA GLY A 286 8.24 23.64 -10.66
C GLY A 286 8.36 24.61 -9.48
N SER A 287 7.39 24.62 -8.55
CA SER A 287 7.46 25.42 -7.33
C SER A 287 8.45 24.84 -6.31
N ASP A 288 8.90 25.65 -5.36
CA ASP A 288 9.90 25.29 -4.35
C ASP A 288 9.21 24.68 -3.12
N PRO A 289 9.43 23.37 -2.81
CA PRO A 289 8.76 22.70 -1.70
C PRO A 289 8.99 23.26 -0.30
N THR A 290 9.87 24.25 -0.18
CA THR A 290 10.22 24.88 1.09
C THR A 290 9.83 26.34 1.17
N ASN A 291 9.09 26.85 0.17
CA ASN A 291 8.70 28.24 0.08
C ASN A 291 7.22 28.38 -0.34
N PRO A 292 6.33 28.80 0.58
CA PRO A 292 4.88 28.71 0.39
C PRO A 292 4.31 29.76 -0.58
N ASP A 293 5.16 30.47 -1.33
CA ASP A 293 4.88 31.54 -2.30
C ASP A 293 6.15 31.66 -3.17
N THR A 294 6.27 30.78 -4.18
CA THR A 294 7.52 30.58 -4.94
C THR A 294 7.87 31.80 -5.78
N ASP A 295 6.90 32.44 -6.41
CA ASP A 295 7.13 33.59 -7.28
C ASP A 295 7.13 34.94 -6.54
N GLY A 296 6.68 34.96 -5.28
CA GLY A 296 6.71 36.10 -4.38
C GLY A 296 5.65 37.16 -4.70
N ASP A 297 4.56 36.79 -5.38
CA ASP A 297 3.48 37.71 -5.75
C ASP A 297 2.46 37.95 -4.60
N GLY A 298 2.57 37.16 -3.53
CA GLY A 298 1.76 37.25 -2.32
C GLY A 298 0.59 36.27 -2.26
N PHE A 299 0.47 35.34 -3.21
CA PHE A 299 -0.42 34.18 -3.13
C PHE A 299 0.40 32.92 -2.89
N ASN A 300 -0.15 31.98 -2.11
CA ASN A 300 0.53 30.72 -1.86
C ASN A 300 0.37 29.77 -3.06
N ASP A 301 1.41 29.00 -3.38
CA ASP A 301 1.45 28.10 -4.55
C ASP A 301 0.27 27.12 -4.57
N GLY A 302 -0.07 26.53 -3.42
CA GLY A 302 -1.23 25.65 -3.25
C GLY A 302 -2.57 26.33 -3.50
N LEU A 303 -2.68 27.63 -3.18
CA LEU A 303 -3.87 28.41 -3.51
C LEU A 303 -3.95 28.70 -5.01
N GLU A 304 -2.83 29.03 -5.63
CA GLU A 304 -2.74 29.34 -7.05
C GLU A 304 -3.10 28.14 -7.90
N VAL A 305 -2.44 27.00 -7.67
CA VAL A 305 -2.71 25.74 -8.39
C VAL A 305 -4.18 25.33 -8.25
N ARG A 306 -4.76 25.45 -7.05
CA ARG A 306 -6.18 25.13 -6.82
C ARG A 306 -7.14 26.01 -7.63
N ASN A 307 -6.74 27.25 -7.92
CA ASN A 307 -7.53 28.19 -8.69
C ASN A 307 -7.11 28.28 -10.18
N GLY A 308 -6.17 27.44 -10.63
CA GLY A 308 -5.69 27.42 -12.02
C GLY A 308 -4.68 28.52 -12.35
N PHE A 309 -4.00 29.08 -11.35
CA PHE A 309 -2.92 30.05 -11.50
C PHE A 309 -1.55 29.38 -11.34
N ASN A 310 -0.54 29.97 -11.98
CA ASN A 310 0.80 29.41 -12.08
C ASN A 310 1.64 29.81 -10.85
N PRO A 311 2.14 28.84 -10.06
CA PRO A 311 2.83 29.11 -8.79
C PRO A 311 4.27 29.64 -8.94
N ILE A 312 4.83 29.65 -10.15
CA ILE A 312 6.21 30.10 -10.39
C ILE A 312 6.29 31.38 -11.23
N SER A 313 5.14 31.89 -11.67
CA SER A 313 5.07 33.12 -12.43
C SER A 313 3.65 33.64 -12.56
N THR A 314 3.52 34.95 -12.73
CA THR A 314 2.23 35.60 -13.03
C THR A 314 1.50 34.96 -14.22
N GLY A 315 0.27 34.48 -14.01
CA GLY A 315 -0.60 34.00 -15.10
C GLY A 315 -1.44 32.78 -14.73
N GLN A 316 -2.18 32.26 -15.70
CA GLN A 316 -2.88 30.97 -15.57
C GLN A 316 -1.90 29.81 -15.79
N LEU A 317 -2.18 28.66 -15.18
CA LEU A 317 -1.54 27.40 -15.56
C LEU A 317 -1.91 27.05 -17.00
N ASP A 318 -0.92 26.66 -17.79
CA ASP A 318 -1.01 26.23 -19.19
C ASP A 318 0.02 25.11 -19.37
N SER A 319 -0.36 23.90 -18.98
CA SER A 319 0.51 22.75 -18.78
C SER A 319 1.06 22.19 -20.09
N ASP A 320 0.37 22.39 -21.21
CA ASP A 320 0.80 21.94 -22.54
C ASP A 320 1.27 23.08 -23.47
N ASN A 321 1.20 24.33 -22.99
CA ASN A 321 1.67 25.54 -23.64
C ASN A 321 0.97 25.82 -24.98
N ASP A 322 -0.31 25.49 -25.09
CA ASP A 322 -1.09 25.73 -26.30
C ASP A 322 -1.81 27.10 -26.32
N SER A 323 -1.67 27.86 -25.23
CA SER A 323 -2.33 29.15 -24.95
C SER A 323 -3.80 29.07 -24.49
N LEU A 324 -4.28 27.88 -24.10
CA LEU A 324 -5.51 27.64 -23.36
C LEU A 324 -5.12 27.22 -21.93
N GLY A 325 -5.62 27.92 -20.91
CA GLY A 325 -5.22 27.59 -19.54
C GLY A 325 -5.90 26.31 -19.03
N ASP A 326 -5.20 25.53 -18.20
CA ASP A 326 -5.63 24.26 -17.60
C ASP A 326 -7.06 24.31 -17.04
N HIS A 327 -7.43 25.44 -16.44
CA HIS A 327 -8.76 25.64 -15.89
C HIS A 327 -9.84 25.65 -16.98
N ASP A 328 -9.62 26.40 -18.06
CA ASP A 328 -10.57 26.53 -19.17
C ASP A 328 -10.67 25.20 -19.93
N GLU A 329 -9.56 24.50 -20.08
CA GLU A 329 -9.53 23.15 -20.66
C GLU A 329 -10.39 22.17 -19.88
N MET A 330 -10.20 22.09 -18.56
CA MET A 330 -10.92 21.13 -17.73
C MET A 330 -12.41 21.48 -17.57
N VAL A 331 -12.72 22.76 -17.41
CA VAL A 331 -14.04 23.22 -16.94
C VAL A 331 -14.95 23.67 -18.08
N LEU A 332 -14.41 24.35 -19.10
CA LEU A 332 -15.20 24.95 -20.17
C LEU A 332 -15.22 24.10 -21.43
N TRP A 333 -14.06 23.60 -21.85
CA TRP A 333 -13.89 22.95 -23.16
C TRP A 333 -13.80 21.43 -23.08
N HIS A 334 -13.50 20.89 -21.89
CA HIS A 334 -13.28 19.47 -21.64
C HIS A 334 -12.18 18.87 -22.53
N THR A 335 -11.14 19.66 -22.82
CA THR A 335 -9.93 19.26 -23.53
C THR A 335 -8.88 18.71 -22.54
N ASN A 336 -7.78 18.18 -23.04
CA ASN A 336 -6.73 17.57 -22.25
C ASN A 336 -5.59 18.55 -21.99
N ARG A 337 -5.54 19.09 -20.77
CA ARG A 337 -4.49 20.02 -20.29
C ARG A 337 -3.03 19.58 -20.42
N TYR A 338 -2.79 18.32 -20.75
CA TYR A 338 -1.45 17.80 -20.96
C TYR A 338 -1.12 17.60 -22.43
N ARG A 339 -1.97 18.11 -23.33
CA ARG A 339 -1.87 17.83 -24.74
C ARG A 339 -2.57 18.89 -25.58
N ALA A 340 -1.72 19.73 -26.18
CA ALA A 340 -2.11 20.89 -26.97
C ALA A 340 -3.17 20.61 -28.06
N ASP A 341 -3.17 19.44 -28.67
CA ASP A 341 -4.17 19.02 -29.66
C ASP A 341 -4.90 17.86 -28.99
N SER A 342 -6.17 17.96 -28.62
CA SER A 342 -6.85 16.92 -27.83
C SER A 342 -7.39 15.77 -28.67
N ASP A 343 -7.75 15.98 -29.93
CA ASP A 343 -8.42 14.98 -30.77
C ASP A 343 -7.52 14.34 -31.85
N TYR A 344 -6.25 14.76 -31.93
CA TYR A 344 -5.23 14.35 -32.89
C TYR A 344 -5.51 14.78 -34.34
N ASP A 345 -6.28 15.85 -34.59
CA ASP A 345 -6.59 16.29 -35.96
C ASP A 345 -5.52 17.20 -36.60
N GLY A 346 -4.55 17.66 -35.80
CA GLY A 346 -3.41 18.46 -36.22
C GLY A 346 -3.54 19.96 -35.95
N TYR A 347 -4.61 20.40 -35.30
CA TYR A 347 -4.75 21.74 -34.73
C TYR A 347 -4.71 21.67 -33.20
N ASN A 348 -4.20 22.72 -32.55
CA ASN A 348 -4.25 22.79 -31.09
C ASN A 348 -5.60 23.35 -30.62
N ASP A 349 -6.01 22.99 -29.42
CA ASP A 349 -7.33 23.23 -28.85
C ASP A 349 -7.63 24.73 -28.82
N ALA A 350 -6.65 25.54 -28.42
CA ALA A 350 -6.76 27.01 -28.42
C ALA A 350 -7.08 27.59 -29.81
N VAL A 351 -6.49 27.03 -30.88
CA VAL A 351 -6.75 27.47 -32.27
C VAL A 351 -8.15 27.04 -32.68
N GLU A 352 -8.53 25.80 -32.42
CA GLU A 352 -9.84 25.29 -32.80
C GLU A 352 -10.96 26.10 -32.17
N ILE A 353 -10.88 26.37 -30.87
CA ILE A 353 -11.83 27.22 -30.13
C ILE A 353 -11.90 28.62 -30.76
N ARG A 354 -10.75 29.21 -31.07
CA ARG A 354 -10.67 30.54 -31.68
C ARG A 354 -11.36 30.61 -33.05
N TYR A 355 -11.33 29.51 -33.81
CA TYR A 355 -11.92 29.42 -35.14
C TYR A 355 -13.27 28.68 -35.15
N LEU A 356 -13.87 28.41 -33.98
CA LEU A 356 -15.16 27.72 -33.85
C LEU A 356 -15.17 26.30 -34.42
N TYR A 357 -14.04 25.61 -34.30
CA TYR A 357 -13.90 24.17 -34.52
C TYR A 357 -14.04 23.43 -33.19
N ASN A 358 -14.29 22.13 -33.27
CA ASN A 358 -14.50 21.29 -32.11
C ASN A 358 -13.16 20.71 -31.62
N PRO A 359 -12.61 21.17 -30.48
CA PRO A 359 -11.30 20.74 -30.00
C PRO A 359 -11.26 19.28 -29.51
N ASN A 360 -12.41 18.60 -29.46
CA ASN A 360 -12.54 17.23 -29.02
C ASN A 360 -13.06 16.29 -30.12
N GLY A 361 -13.04 16.72 -31.38
CA GLY A 361 -13.39 15.85 -32.49
C GLY A 361 -13.55 16.59 -33.80
N THR A 362 -13.39 15.88 -34.90
CA THR A 362 -13.37 16.46 -36.25
C THR A 362 -14.54 17.40 -36.60
N GLY A 363 -14.22 18.55 -37.18
CA GLY A 363 -15.16 19.41 -37.90
C GLY A 363 -15.44 20.75 -37.23
N ALA A 364 -16.05 21.67 -37.98
CA ALA A 364 -16.51 22.94 -37.44
C ALA A 364 -17.75 22.74 -36.56
N LEU A 365 -17.92 23.58 -35.53
CA LEU A 365 -19.13 23.60 -34.72
C LEU A 365 -20.35 24.00 -35.58
N ASP A 366 -21.53 23.49 -35.24
CA ASP A 366 -22.82 23.80 -35.87
C ASP A 366 -23.88 23.76 -34.75
N ALA A 367 -24.10 24.92 -34.13
CA ALA A 367 -24.80 25.02 -32.86
C ALA A 367 -26.33 24.90 -33.00
N ASP A 368 -26.92 25.32 -34.13
CA ASP A 368 -28.35 25.15 -34.40
C ASP A 368 -28.69 23.95 -35.29
N ARG A 369 -27.67 23.29 -35.87
CA ARG A 369 -27.76 22.05 -36.63
C ARG A 369 -28.54 22.18 -37.92
N ASP A 370 -28.51 23.34 -38.55
CA ASP A 370 -29.14 23.57 -39.84
C ASP A 370 -28.27 23.13 -41.03
N GLY A 371 -26.98 22.89 -40.78
CA GLY A 371 -26.00 22.43 -41.76
C GLY A 371 -25.07 23.52 -42.31
N VAL A 372 -25.14 24.76 -41.81
CA VAL A 372 -24.07 25.76 -41.91
C VAL A 372 -23.23 25.69 -40.64
N SER A 373 -21.91 25.79 -40.76
CA SER A 373 -21.05 25.79 -39.57
C SER A 373 -21.05 27.17 -38.88
N ASP A 374 -20.91 27.19 -37.56
CA ASP A 374 -20.77 28.40 -36.73
C ASP A 374 -19.68 29.34 -37.28
N HIS A 375 -18.58 28.76 -37.79
CA HIS A 375 -17.53 29.48 -38.47
C HIS A 375 -18.04 30.19 -39.73
N ASP A 376 -18.72 29.47 -40.64
CA ASP A 376 -19.22 30.04 -41.89
C ASP A 376 -20.36 31.04 -41.64
N GLU A 377 -21.23 30.78 -40.69
CA GLU A 377 -22.28 31.71 -40.29
C GLU A 377 -21.70 33.02 -39.77
N MET A 378 -20.67 32.96 -38.92
CA MET A 378 -20.07 34.19 -38.38
C MET A 378 -19.18 34.93 -39.39
N PHE A 379 -18.36 34.21 -40.16
CA PHE A 379 -17.29 34.82 -40.96
C PHE A 379 -17.58 34.90 -42.47
N VAL A 380 -18.50 34.10 -43.00
CA VAL A 380 -18.81 34.06 -44.44
C VAL A 380 -20.20 34.65 -44.73
N TRP A 381 -21.22 34.14 -44.06
CA TRP A 381 -22.63 34.46 -44.35
C TRP A 381 -23.20 35.54 -43.44
N HIS A 382 -22.56 35.82 -42.31
CA HIS A 382 -23.01 36.76 -41.29
C HIS A 382 -24.44 36.48 -40.78
N THR A 383 -24.79 35.20 -40.69
CA THR A 383 -26.05 34.70 -40.14
C THR A 383 -25.90 34.40 -38.63
N ASN A 384 -26.98 33.98 -37.97
CA ASN A 384 -26.99 33.73 -36.53
C ASN A 384 -26.86 32.24 -36.22
N ARG A 385 -25.66 31.84 -35.76
CA ARG A 385 -25.30 30.47 -35.33
C ARG A 385 -26.19 29.73 -34.33
N PHE A 386 -27.19 30.40 -33.77
CA PHE A 386 -28.15 29.79 -32.84
C PHE A 386 -29.57 29.76 -33.43
N LYS A 387 -29.73 30.01 -34.73
CA LYS A 387 -31.00 30.09 -35.43
C LYS A 387 -30.87 29.53 -36.84
N SER A 388 -31.49 28.37 -37.03
CA SER A 388 -31.54 27.70 -38.32
C SER A 388 -32.18 28.51 -39.46
N ASP A 389 -32.86 29.60 -39.16
CA ASP A 389 -33.53 30.51 -40.09
C ASP A 389 -33.33 31.93 -39.52
N THR A 390 -32.32 32.62 -40.02
CA THR A 390 -31.83 33.89 -39.46
C THR A 390 -32.82 35.02 -39.70
N ASP A 391 -33.39 35.10 -40.90
CA ASP A 391 -34.27 36.20 -41.32
C ASP A 391 -35.77 35.92 -41.05
N GLY A 392 -36.11 34.67 -40.72
CA GLY A 392 -37.43 34.22 -40.30
C GLY A 392 -38.42 34.09 -41.45
N ASP A 393 -37.96 33.91 -42.69
CA ASP A 393 -38.83 33.83 -43.87
C ASP A 393 -39.39 32.42 -44.15
N GLY A 394 -38.92 31.42 -43.38
CA GLY A 394 -39.38 30.04 -43.42
C GLY A 394 -38.48 29.09 -44.21
N TYR A 395 -37.32 29.55 -44.69
CA TYR A 395 -36.25 28.71 -45.22
C TYR A 395 -35.06 28.69 -44.26
N SER A 396 -34.33 27.58 -44.20
CA SER A 396 -33.12 27.54 -43.36
C SER A 396 -31.95 28.24 -44.05
N ASP A 397 -31.01 28.77 -43.27
CA ASP A 397 -29.83 29.46 -43.80
C ASP A 397 -29.06 28.51 -44.75
N ALA A 398 -28.88 27.26 -44.35
CA ALA A 398 -28.28 26.22 -45.19
C ALA A 398 -29.03 25.98 -46.52
N THR A 399 -30.37 26.06 -46.49
CA THR A 399 -31.21 25.86 -47.67
C THR A 399 -31.04 27.03 -48.63
N GLU A 400 -31.06 28.25 -48.11
CA GLU A 400 -30.93 29.46 -48.91
C GLU A 400 -29.56 29.53 -49.57
N ILE A 401 -28.48 29.30 -48.81
CA ILE A 401 -27.11 29.24 -49.33
C ILE A 401 -26.99 28.21 -50.45
N ARG A 402 -27.51 27.00 -50.25
CA ARG A 402 -27.47 25.91 -51.23
C ARG A 402 -28.17 26.27 -52.55
N TYR A 403 -29.24 27.06 -52.49
CA TYR A 403 -30.02 27.47 -53.66
C TYR A 403 -29.68 28.87 -54.19
N GLY A 404 -28.71 29.56 -53.58
CA GLY A 404 -28.26 30.89 -53.98
C GLY A 404 -29.22 32.02 -53.58
N TYR A 405 -29.89 31.89 -52.44
CA TYR A 405 -30.73 32.91 -51.78
C TYR A 405 -30.03 33.52 -50.57
N ASN A 406 -30.31 34.78 -50.27
CA ASN A 406 -29.63 35.52 -49.22
C ASN A 406 -30.19 35.14 -47.83
N PRO A 407 -29.43 34.48 -46.95
CA PRO A 407 -29.93 33.99 -45.66
C PRO A 407 -30.17 35.10 -44.62
N ASN A 408 -29.95 36.37 -44.98
CA ASN A 408 -30.20 37.53 -44.13
C ASN A 408 -31.33 38.43 -44.64
N GLY A 409 -32.07 38.01 -45.67
CA GLY A 409 -33.16 38.80 -46.21
C GLY A 409 -33.51 38.48 -47.66
N VAL A 410 -34.56 39.13 -48.17
CA VAL A 410 -35.12 38.85 -49.50
C VAL A 410 -34.11 38.94 -50.66
N GLY A 411 -34.14 37.94 -51.56
CA GLY A 411 -33.45 37.99 -52.85
C GLY A 411 -32.47 36.84 -53.09
N ARG A 412 -31.83 36.83 -54.27
CA ARG A 412 -30.72 35.91 -54.59
C ARG A 412 -29.38 36.55 -54.21
N ILE A 413 -28.42 35.71 -53.83
CA ILE A 413 -27.03 36.07 -53.49
C ILE A 413 -26.33 36.71 -54.69
#